data_AF-A0A3M8SSZ6-F1
#
_entry.id   AF-A0A3M8SSZ6-F1
#
_cell.length_a   1.000
_cell.length_b   1.000
_cell.length_c   1.000
_cell.angle_alpha   90.00
_cell.angle_beta   90.00
_cell.angle_gamma   90.00
#
_symmetry.space_group_name_H-M   'P 1'
#
loop_
_entity.id
_entity.type
_entity.pdbx_description
1 polymer ?
#
loop_
_entity_poly.entity_id
_entity_poly.type
_entity_poly.pdbx_seq_one_letter_code
_entity_poly.pdbx_strand_id
1 'polypeptide(L)'
;MSHVYGPGLVLHMYPEELLRFGASHTVEPDDAVAAQHYFVCLSADAKGGLWTPLYLTRGQDRLAIPEAAKSGHARWTRGVSYYSPDELWHIPHKATQRGAAAAQDQSQPKTPNRIALSSLPGRAQFPSDTALRPHPPN
;
A
#
# COMPACT_ATOMS: atom_id res chain seq x y z
N MET A 1 11.72 0.00 13.88
CA MET A 1 10.76 0.66 14.80
C MET A 1 9.35 0.29 14.35
N SER A 2 8.41 0.09 15.27
CA SER A 2 7.04 -0.34 14.94
C SER A 2 6.18 0.85 14.50
N HIS A 3 5.67 0.80 13.27
CA HIS A 3 4.52 1.62 12.92
C HIS A 3 3.27 1.05 13.59
N VAL A 4 2.35 1.91 14.02
CA VAL A 4 0.99 1.47 14.33
C VAL A 4 0.28 1.30 12.99
N TYR A 5 0.12 0.06 12.56
CA TYR A 5 -0.61 -0.27 11.34
C TYR A 5 -2.08 0.07 11.50
N GLY A 6 -2.64 0.74 10.50
CA GLY A 6 -4.05 1.10 10.50
C GLY A 6 -4.44 1.96 9.30
N PRO A 7 -5.75 2.17 9.12
CA PRO A 7 -6.31 2.86 7.96
C PRO A 7 -5.64 4.23 7.72
N GLY A 8 -5.32 4.48 6.46
CA GLY A 8 -4.70 5.71 6.00
C GLY A 8 -3.19 5.80 6.24
N LEU A 9 -2.54 4.83 6.88
CA LEU A 9 -1.07 4.78 6.94
C LEU A 9 -0.50 4.56 5.54
N VAL A 10 0.53 5.33 5.18
CA VAL A 10 1.25 5.18 3.92
C VAL A 10 2.70 4.81 4.19
N LEU A 11 3.21 3.84 3.44
CA LEU A 11 4.61 3.42 3.49
C LEU A 11 5.16 3.27 2.08
N HIS A 12 6.40 3.70 1.86
CA HIS A 12 7.16 3.34 0.67
C HIS A 12 7.68 1.93 0.87
N MET A 13 7.33 1.00 -0.02
CA MET A 13 7.68 -0.42 0.14
C MET A 13 8.21 -1.01 -1.16
N TYR A 14 9.05 -2.03 -1.03
CA TYR A 14 9.59 -2.78 -2.16
C TYR A 14 8.81 -4.08 -2.37
N PRO A 15 8.02 -4.21 -3.45
CA PRO A 15 7.10 -5.33 -3.65
C PRO A 15 7.73 -6.72 -3.67
N GLU A 16 8.93 -6.85 -4.24
CA GLU A 16 9.68 -8.11 -4.25
C GLU A 16 9.93 -8.64 -2.82
N GLU A 17 10.29 -7.74 -1.90
CA GLU A 17 10.46 -8.11 -0.49
C GLU A 17 9.11 -8.40 0.19
N LEU A 18 8.02 -7.76 -0.21
CA LEU A 18 6.69 -8.09 0.32
C LEU A 18 6.33 -9.55 -0.02
N LEU A 19 6.47 -9.92 -1.29
CA LEU A 19 6.18 -11.26 -1.82
C LEU A 19 7.05 -12.33 -1.15
N ARG A 20 8.36 -12.07 -1.03
CA ARG A 20 9.31 -12.95 -0.32
C ARG A 20 8.91 -13.24 1.12
N PHE A 21 8.22 -12.30 1.78
CA PHE A 21 7.77 -12.44 3.16
C PHE A 21 6.26 -12.77 3.29
N GLY A 22 5.66 -13.27 2.22
CA GLY A 22 4.32 -13.88 2.24
C GLY A 22 3.18 -12.90 1.97
N ALA A 23 3.44 -11.78 1.29
CA ALA A 23 2.36 -10.97 0.74
C ALA A 23 1.67 -11.68 -0.44
N SER A 24 0.41 -11.34 -0.66
CA SER A 24 -0.39 -11.77 -1.80
C SER A 24 -1.12 -10.57 -2.42
N HIS A 25 -1.53 -10.68 -3.68
CA HIS A 25 -2.31 -9.65 -4.38
C HIS A 25 -3.37 -10.24 -5.30
N THR A 26 -4.30 -9.40 -5.77
CA THR A 26 -5.43 -9.80 -6.63
C THR A 26 -5.10 -9.79 -8.13
N VAL A 27 -4.16 -8.97 -8.56
CA VAL A 27 -3.78 -8.79 -9.99
C VAL A 27 -2.90 -9.93 -10.50
N GLU A 28 -2.78 -10.05 -11.83
CA GLU A 28 -1.80 -10.96 -12.44
C GLU A 28 -0.36 -10.56 -12.05
N PRO A 29 0.57 -11.52 -11.91
CA PRO A 29 1.95 -11.21 -11.52
C PRO A 29 2.66 -10.18 -12.40
N ASP A 30 2.37 -10.19 -13.71
CA ASP A 30 2.97 -9.26 -14.68
C ASP A 30 2.40 -7.82 -14.57
N ASP A 31 1.19 -7.68 -14.02
CA ASP A 31 0.52 -6.39 -13.81
C ASP A 31 0.81 -5.81 -12.42
N ALA A 32 1.24 -6.67 -11.48
CA ALA A 32 1.56 -6.28 -10.13
C ALA A 32 2.72 -5.29 -10.10
N VAL A 33 2.64 -4.33 -9.19
CA VAL A 33 3.73 -3.37 -9.01
C VAL A 33 5.04 -4.09 -8.64
N ALA A 34 6.10 -3.88 -9.44
CA ALA A 34 7.39 -4.55 -9.23
C ALA A 34 8.46 -3.65 -8.57
N ALA A 35 8.41 -2.34 -8.83
CA ALA A 35 9.36 -1.37 -8.28
C ALA A 35 8.87 -0.73 -6.97
N GLN A 36 9.77 -0.09 -6.23
CA GLN A 36 9.42 0.64 -4.99
C GLN A 36 8.25 1.59 -5.22
N HIS A 37 7.21 1.46 -4.40
CA HIS A 37 5.98 2.26 -4.51
C HIS A 37 5.47 2.65 -3.14
N TYR A 38 4.69 3.72 -3.10
CA TYR A 38 3.89 4.02 -1.93
C TYR A 38 2.68 3.09 -1.89
N PHE A 39 2.37 2.55 -0.72
CA PHE A 39 1.16 1.79 -0.46
C PHE A 39 0.39 2.45 0.67
N VAL A 40 -0.94 2.47 0.55
CA VAL A 40 -1.83 2.91 1.63
C VAL A 40 -2.50 1.72 2.28
N CYS A 41 -2.51 1.70 3.61
CA CYS A 41 -3.22 0.73 4.43
C CYS A 41 -4.70 1.07 4.45
N LEU A 42 -5.54 0.13 4.02
CA LEU A 42 -6.99 0.23 4.04
C LEU A 42 -7.56 -0.29 5.36
N SER A 43 -6.99 -1.40 5.84
CA SER A 43 -7.30 -2.02 7.14
C SER A 43 -6.10 -2.81 7.65
N ALA A 44 -6.03 -3.03 8.95
CA ALA A 44 -5.02 -3.85 9.58
C ALA A 44 -5.62 -4.66 10.74
N ASP A 45 -5.13 -5.87 10.94
CA ASP A 45 -5.46 -6.74 12.06
C ASP A 45 -4.19 -7.11 12.86
N ALA A 46 -4.22 -8.20 13.64
CA ALA A 46 -3.06 -8.64 14.42
C ALA A 46 -1.93 -9.27 13.58
N LYS A 47 -2.20 -9.74 12.36
CA LYS A 47 -1.27 -10.52 11.52
C LYS A 47 -0.77 -9.72 10.31
N GLY A 48 -1.60 -8.86 9.74
CA GLY A 48 -1.27 -8.09 8.55
C GLY A 48 -2.25 -6.98 8.28
N GLY A 49 -2.32 -6.55 7.02
CA GLY A 49 -3.30 -5.57 6.58
C GLY A 49 -3.61 -5.68 5.10
N LEU A 50 -4.66 -4.99 4.70
CA LEU A 50 -5.01 -4.77 3.31
C LEU A 50 -4.42 -3.44 2.86
N TRP A 51 -3.76 -3.47 1.71
CA TRP A 51 -3.05 -2.33 1.14
C TRP A 51 -3.36 -2.21 -0.35
N THR A 52 -3.26 -1.01 -0.88
CA THR A 52 -3.24 -0.77 -2.33
C THR A 52 -2.01 0.07 -2.67
N PRO A 53 -1.31 -0.23 -3.77
CA PRO A 53 -0.26 0.64 -4.26
C PRO A 53 -0.83 1.95 -4.78
N LEU A 54 0.01 2.98 -4.77
CA LEU A 54 -0.29 4.33 -5.20
C LEU A 54 0.64 4.76 -6.33
N TYR A 55 0.02 5.22 -7.42
CA TYR A 55 0.68 5.64 -8.64
C TYR A 55 0.74 7.16 -8.75
N LEU A 56 1.73 7.65 -9.49
CA LEU A 56 1.85 9.07 -9.83
C LEU A 56 1.03 9.46 -11.07
N THR A 57 0.67 8.49 -11.91
CA THR A 57 -0.06 8.70 -13.15
C THR A 57 -1.48 8.16 -13.06
N ARG A 58 -2.42 8.89 -13.68
CA ARG A 58 -3.85 8.58 -13.67
C ARG A 58 -4.18 7.21 -14.26
N GLY A 59 -3.39 6.70 -15.22
CA GLY A 59 -3.77 5.47 -15.95
C GLY A 59 -5.16 5.57 -16.58
N GLN A 60 -5.72 4.44 -17.00
CA GLN A 60 -7.05 4.37 -17.59
C GLN A 60 -8.15 4.24 -16.52
N ASP A 61 -7.93 3.39 -15.51
CA ASP A 61 -8.95 3.01 -14.53
C ASP A 61 -8.61 3.39 -13.08
N ARG A 62 -7.63 4.27 -12.86
CA ARG A 62 -7.20 4.63 -11.50
C ARG A 62 -7.98 5.83 -10.97
N LEU A 63 -8.31 5.76 -9.69
CA LEU A 63 -9.03 6.79 -8.96
C LEU A 63 -8.06 7.68 -8.18
N ALA A 64 -8.38 8.96 -8.09
CA ALA A 64 -7.49 9.97 -7.54
C ALA A 64 -7.59 10.11 -6.01
N ILE A 65 -6.45 10.40 -5.38
CA ILE A 65 -6.30 10.84 -4.00
C ILE A 65 -5.69 12.24 -4.05
N PRO A 66 -6.46 13.28 -3.66
CA PRO A 66 -6.01 14.65 -3.80
C PRO A 66 -4.83 14.95 -2.87
N GLU A 67 -3.94 15.84 -3.30
CA GLU A 67 -2.79 16.29 -2.52
C GLU A 67 -3.19 16.81 -1.13
N ALA A 68 -4.30 17.54 -1.05
CA ALA A 68 -4.84 18.08 0.21
C ALA A 68 -5.23 17.01 1.24
N ALA A 69 -5.40 15.74 0.83
CA ALA A 69 -5.68 14.64 1.74
C ALA A 69 -4.41 14.00 2.33
N LYS A 70 -3.22 14.38 1.87
CA LYS A 70 -1.95 13.72 2.22
C LYS A 70 -1.23 14.50 3.32
N SER A 71 -0.65 13.80 4.29
CA SER A 71 0.20 14.38 5.33
C SER A 71 1.44 13.53 5.57
N GLY A 72 2.48 14.11 6.18
CA GLY A 72 3.76 13.44 6.46
C GLY A 72 4.94 14.09 5.72
N HIS A 73 5.83 13.26 5.19
CA HIS A 73 7.06 13.69 4.54
C HIS A 73 6.81 14.41 3.21
N ALA A 74 7.59 15.47 2.92
CA ALA A 74 7.39 16.32 1.73
C ALA A 74 7.47 15.57 0.39
N ARG A 75 8.32 14.54 0.30
CA ARG A 75 8.42 13.68 -0.90
C ARG A 75 7.11 12.90 -1.15
N TRP A 76 6.43 12.51 -0.07
CA TRP A 76 5.17 11.80 -0.14
C TRP A 76 4.02 12.76 -0.47
N THR A 77 3.91 13.89 0.23
CA THR A 77 2.72 14.76 0.14
C THR A 77 2.56 15.43 -1.22
N ARG A 78 3.64 15.61 -1.98
CA ARG A 78 3.61 16.27 -3.29
C ARG A 78 2.72 15.55 -4.30
N GLY A 79 1.84 16.31 -4.95
CA GLY A 79 1.04 15.87 -6.09
C GLY A 79 -0.10 14.90 -5.74
N VAL A 80 -0.98 14.74 -6.73
CA VAL A 80 -2.06 13.75 -6.71
C VAL A 80 -1.46 12.34 -6.80
N SER A 81 -2.01 11.42 -6.01
CA SER A 81 -1.72 9.99 -6.12
C SER A 81 -2.95 9.27 -6.65
N TYR A 82 -2.76 8.11 -7.27
CA TYR A 82 -3.85 7.33 -7.86
C TYR A 82 -3.79 5.89 -7.36
N TYR A 83 -4.93 5.21 -7.25
CA TYR A 83 -4.99 3.78 -6.91
C TYR A 83 -5.85 3.03 -7.92
N SER A 84 -5.54 1.76 -8.13
CA SER A 84 -6.37 0.86 -8.94
C SER A 84 -7.37 0.14 -8.02
N PRO A 85 -8.68 0.20 -8.29
CA PRO A 85 -9.68 -0.58 -7.55
C PRO A 85 -9.46 -2.10 -7.66
N ASP A 86 -8.82 -2.56 -8.73
CA ASP A 86 -8.59 -3.97 -8.98
C ASP A 86 -7.34 -4.53 -8.29
N GLU A 87 -6.48 -3.65 -7.76
CA GLU A 87 -5.22 -4.04 -7.13
C GLU A 87 -5.25 -3.92 -5.61
N LEU A 88 -5.51 -5.05 -4.98
CA LEU A 88 -5.50 -5.20 -3.54
C LEU A 88 -4.38 -6.16 -3.14
N TRP A 89 -3.63 -5.75 -2.13
CA TRP A 89 -2.56 -6.53 -1.51
C TRP A 89 -2.93 -6.90 -0.09
N HIS A 90 -2.71 -8.16 0.27
CA HIS A 90 -2.70 -8.59 1.67
C HIS A 90 -1.25 -8.77 2.10
N ILE A 91 -0.81 -7.96 3.05
CA ILE A 91 0.60 -7.85 3.44
C ILE A 91 0.73 -8.17 4.93
N PRO A 92 1.45 -9.24 5.31
CA PRO A 92 1.80 -9.51 6.71
C PRO A 92 2.60 -8.36 7.32
N HIS A 93 2.46 -8.14 8.64
CA HIS A 93 3.21 -7.07 9.33
C HIS A 93 4.73 -7.24 9.18
N LYS A 94 5.21 -8.48 9.22
CA LYS A 94 6.62 -8.81 8.98
C LYS A 94 7.07 -8.39 7.57
N ALA A 95 6.25 -8.66 6.55
CA ALA A 95 6.53 -8.28 5.18
C ALA A 95 6.55 -6.75 5.03
N THR A 96 5.57 -6.07 5.61
CA THR A 96 5.50 -4.60 5.64
C THR A 96 6.77 -3.97 6.22
N GLN A 97 7.29 -4.49 7.35
CA GLN A 97 8.53 -4.00 7.95
C GLN A 97 9.76 -4.21 7.04
N ARG A 98 9.85 -5.38 6.38
CA ARG A 98 10.96 -5.73 5.49
C ARG A 98 10.93 -4.90 4.21
N GLY A 99 9.76 -4.81 3.57
CA GLY A 99 9.54 -4.01 2.37
C GLY A 99 9.81 -2.52 2.59
N ALA A 100 9.36 -1.96 3.73
CA ALA A 100 9.62 -0.56 4.07
C ALA A 100 11.10 -0.28 4.34
N ALA A 101 11.79 -1.19 5.05
CA ALA A 101 13.23 -1.07 5.28
C ALA A 101 14.04 -1.16 3.97
N ALA A 102 13.70 -2.10 3.09
CA ALA A 102 14.35 -2.26 1.78
C ALA A 102 14.12 -1.06 0.85
N ALA A 103 12.95 -0.40 0.94
CA ALA A 103 12.62 0.79 0.18
C ALA A 103 13.11 2.10 0.81
N GLN A 104 13.88 2.02 1.92
CA GLN A 104 14.36 3.18 2.69
C GLN A 104 13.24 4.17 3.02
N ASP A 105 12.10 3.64 3.49
CA ASP A 105 10.93 4.45 3.81
C ASP A 105 11.26 5.57 4.81
N GLN A 106 10.75 6.76 4.52
CA GLN A 106 10.99 7.97 5.30
C GLN A 106 9.80 8.31 6.22
N SER A 107 8.79 7.46 6.31
CA SER A 107 7.70 7.60 7.28
C SER A 107 8.29 7.42 8.68
N GLN A 108 8.11 8.41 9.55
CA GLN A 108 8.60 8.33 10.93
C GLN A 108 7.43 8.22 11.90
N PRO A 109 7.61 7.61 13.09
CA PRO A 109 6.54 7.52 14.08
C PRO A 109 5.94 8.88 14.48
N LYS A 110 6.75 9.95 14.49
CA LYS A 110 6.32 11.31 14.82
C LYS A 110 5.65 12.04 13.65
N THR A 111 5.99 11.66 12.43
CA THR A 111 5.51 12.28 11.18
C THR A 111 5.13 11.19 10.17
N PRO A 112 4.16 10.32 10.51
CA PRO A 112 3.80 9.21 9.65
C PRO A 112 3.18 9.76 8.37
N ASN A 113 3.56 9.19 7.22
CA ASN A 113 2.86 9.43 5.98
C ASN A 113 1.42 8.91 6.11
N ARG A 114 0.44 9.78 5.83
CA ARG A 114 -0.97 9.42 5.91
C ARG A 114 -1.80 9.97 4.75
N ILE A 115 -2.94 9.34 4.55
CA ILE A 115 -4.10 9.83 3.81
C ILE A 115 -5.24 10.06 4.81
N ALA A 116 -5.94 11.20 4.68
CA ALA A 116 -7.13 11.51 5.46
C ALA A 116 -8.21 10.44 5.24
N LEU A 117 -8.86 10.00 6.33
CA LEU A 117 -9.85 8.90 6.26
C LEU A 117 -11.03 9.20 5.33
N SER A 118 -11.42 10.47 5.18
CA SER A 118 -12.46 10.90 4.25
C SER A 118 -12.09 10.72 2.78
N SER A 119 -10.80 10.58 2.47
CA SER A 119 -10.27 10.34 1.12
C SER A 119 -9.68 8.93 0.97
N LEU A 120 -9.82 8.08 1.99
CA LEU A 120 -9.35 6.72 1.95
C LEU A 120 -10.32 5.88 1.10
N PRO A 121 -9.82 5.05 0.17
CA PRO A 121 -10.66 4.13 -0.58
C PRO A 121 -11.41 3.18 0.36
N GLY A 122 -12.71 3.02 0.14
CA GLY A 122 -13.52 2.10 0.93
C GLY A 122 -13.21 0.65 0.55
N ARG A 123 -13.18 -0.27 1.53
CA ARG A 123 -12.94 -1.71 1.28
C ARG A 123 -13.85 -2.31 0.20
N ALA A 124 -15.10 -1.83 0.10
CA ALA A 124 -16.09 -2.29 -0.87
C ALA A 124 -15.73 -1.96 -2.33
N GLN A 125 -14.74 -1.11 -2.59
CA GLN A 125 -14.27 -0.78 -3.94
C GLN A 125 -13.29 -1.82 -4.49
N PHE A 126 -12.78 -2.73 -3.65
CA PHE A 126 -11.78 -3.72 -4.02
C PHE A 126 -12.37 -5.13 -4.07
N PRO A 127 -11.76 -6.07 -4.82
CA PRO A 127 -12.14 -7.47 -4.83
C PRO A 127 -12.21 -8.09 -3.43
N SER A 128 -13.03 -9.12 -3.26
CA SER A 128 -13.09 -9.87 -2.00
C SER A 128 -11.78 -10.59 -1.69
N ASP A 129 -11.56 -10.96 -0.43
CA ASP A 129 -10.32 -11.66 -0.01
C ASP A 129 -10.14 -13.01 -0.74
N THR A 130 -11.22 -13.60 -1.26
CA THR A 130 -11.19 -14.83 -2.09
C THR A 130 -10.51 -14.64 -3.45
N ALA A 131 -10.32 -13.40 -3.91
CA ALA A 131 -9.60 -13.08 -5.15
C ALA A 131 -8.09 -12.96 -4.95
N LEU A 132 -7.60 -13.03 -3.70
CA LEU A 132 -6.17 -12.98 -3.42
C LEU A 132 -5.48 -14.23 -3.96
N ARG A 133 -4.49 -14.03 -4.81
CA ARG A 133 -3.70 -15.11 -5.40
C ARG A 133 -2.60 -15.50 -4.41
N PRO A 134 -2.46 -16.79 -4.07
CA PRO A 134 -1.37 -17.23 -3.20
C PRO A 134 -0.04 -17.03 -3.93
N HIS A 135 0.96 -16.52 -3.22
CA HIS A 135 2.33 -16.58 -3.71
C HIS A 135 2.75 -18.06 -3.78
N PRO A 136 3.25 -18.57 -4.92
CA PRO A 136 3.75 -19.94 -5.00
C PRO A 136 4.94 -20.11 -4.04
N PRO A 137 5.04 -21.20 -3.27
CA PRO A 137 6.22 -21.44 -2.45
C PRO A 137 7.45 -21.56 -3.37
N ASN A 138 8.51 -20.80 -3.06
CA ASN A 138 9.84 -21.02 -3.62
C ASN A 138 10.43 -22.35 -3.14
#